data_AF-A0AAX1U3I7-F1
#
_entry.id   AF-A0AAX1U3I7-F1
#
_cell.length_a   1.000
_cell.length_b   1.000
_cell.length_c   1.000
_cell.angle_alpha   90.00
_cell.angle_beta   90.00
_cell.angle_gamma   90.00
#
_symmetry.space_group_name_H-M   'P 1'
#
loop_
_entity.id
_entity.type
_entity.pdbx_description
1 polymer ?
#
loop_
_entity_poly.entity_id
_entity_poly.type
_entity_poly.pdbx_seq_one_letter_code
_entity_poly.pdbx_strand_id
1 'polypeptide(L)'
;MRKDLKKNKKGFTLVEIIVVLLIIGILLAITIPSIMGYVSQAKDAQFEAEGRSGYVAAQTLTARNNATPGDTTATITKDTIGEELGDTTTILKAGCTFGTDRNLTKCVFVTKGLGADSTRGVIFEEGKDVKVDTIPTDFTAGDFSK
;
A
#
# COMPACT_ATOMS: atom_id res chain seq x y z
N MET A 1 4.53 -69.35 11.27
CA MET A 1 4.23 -68.30 12.26
C MET A 1 3.81 -67.04 11.48
N ARG A 2 2.50 -66.77 11.31
CA ARG A 2 2.00 -65.53 10.66
C ARG A 2 1.44 -64.63 11.75
N LYS A 3 2.02 -63.43 11.92
CA LYS A 3 1.52 -62.40 12.83
C LYS A 3 0.45 -61.61 12.09
N ASP A 4 -0.81 -61.80 12.46
CA ASP A 4 -1.91 -60.96 11.99
C ASP A 4 -1.79 -59.57 12.61
N LEU A 5 -1.37 -58.60 11.80
CA LEU A 5 -1.44 -57.17 12.11
C LEU A 5 -2.92 -56.77 12.15
N LYS A 6 -3.53 -56.82 13.34
CA LYS A 6 -4.85 -56.24 13.62
C LYS A 6 -4.85 -54.77 13.21
N LYS A 7 -5.40 -54.47 12.03
CA LYS A 7 -5.64 -53.10 11.56
C LYS A 7 -6.76 -52.49 12.41
N ASN A 8 -6.38 -51.68 13.40
CA ASN A 8 -7.30 -50.80 14.12
C ASN A 8 -7.86 -49.74 13.16
N LYS A 9 -8.90 -50.10 12.39
CA LYS A 9 -9.69 -49.13 11.63
C LYS A 9 -10.71 -48.46 12.58
N LYS A 10 -10.23 -47.58 13.46
CA LYS A 10 -11.08 -46.54 14.05
C LYS A 10 -11.24 -45.44 12.98
N GLY A 11 -12.16 -45.66 12.05
CA GLY A 11 -12.54 -44.64 11.09
C GLY A 11 -13.37 -43.56 11.78
N PHE A 12 -13.06 -42.29 11.52
CA PHE A 12 -13.94 -41.18 11.83
C PHE A 12 -15.32 -41.47 11.26
N THR A 13 -16.36 -41.30 12.08
CA THR A 13 -17.72 -41.47 11.59
C THR A 13 -18.08 -40.30 10.67
N LEU A 14 -18.87 -40.53 9.61
CA LEU A 14 -19.37 -39.45 8.74
C LEU A 14 -20.07 -38.34 9.53
N VAL A 15 -20.75 -38.73 10.61
CA VAL A 15 -21.44 -37.84 11.54
C VAL A 15 -20.47 -36.90 12.26
N GLU A 16 -19.27 -37.37 12.58
CA GLU A 16 -18.26 -36.56 13.26
C GLU A 16 -17.67 -35.49 12.33
N ILE A 17 -17.51 -35.81 11.04
CA ILE A 17 -17.05 -34.85 10.02
C ILE A 17 -18.14 -33.79 9.72
N ILE A 18 -19.41 -34.18 9.59
CA ILE A 18 -20.48 -33.23 9.23
C ILE A 18 -20.77 -32.22 10.36
N VAL A 19 -20.73 -32.64 11.62
CA VAL A 19 -20.90 -31.74 12.77
C VAL A 19 -19.76 -30.72 12.84
N VAL A 20 -18.52 -31.16 12.58
CA VAL A 20 -17.35 -30.27 12.57
C VAL A 20 -17.44 -29.24 11.44
N LEU A 21 -17.79 -29.67 10.22
CA LEU A 21 -17.97 -28.75 9.09
C LEU A 21 -19.11 -27.76 9.31
N LEU A 22 -20.18 -28.17 9.99
CA LEU A 22 -21.30 -27.30 10.35
C LEU A 22 -20.86 -26.19 11.33
N ILE A 23 -20.10 -26.54 12.37
CA ILE A 23 -19.59 -25.55 13.34
C ILE A 23 -18.59 -24.61 12.66
N ILE A 24 -17.64 -25.13 11.87
CA ILE A 24 -16.67 -24.30 11.12
C ILE A 24 -17.41 -23.37 10.14
N GLY A 25 -18.46 -23.84 9.48
CA GLY A 25 -19.28 -23.05 8.57
C GLY A 25 -19.96 -21.85 9.25
N ILE A 26 -20.56 -22.07 10.42
CA ILE A 26 -21.21 -21.00 11.20
C ILE A 26 -20.18 -19.96 11.66
N LEU A 27 -19.02 -20.41 12.16
CA LEU A 27 -17.95 -19.51 12.59
C LEU A 27 -17.38 -18.68 11.44
N LEU A 28 -17.20 -19.28 10.25
CA LEU A 28 -16.71 -18.57 9.08
C LEU A 28 -17.71 -17.53 8.58
N ALA A 29 -19.02 -17.83 8.61
CA ALA A 29 -20.06 -16.91 8.15
C ALA A 29 -20.06 -15.57 8.89
N ILE A 30 -19.80 -15.58 10.21
CA ILE A 30 -19.71 -14.35 11.01
C ILE A 30 -18.33 -13.69 10.93
N THR A 31 -17.27 -14.49 10.75
CA THR A 31 -15.88 -14.02 10.85
C THR A 31 -15.42 -13.30 9.58
N ILE A 32 -15.71 -13.85 8.39
CA ILE A 32 -15.30 -13.28 7.10
C ILE A 32 -15.68 -11.80 6.93
N PRO A 33 -16.92 -11.34 7.18
CA PRO A 33 -17.29 -9.95 6.94
C PRO A 33 -16.50 -8.95 7.81
N SER A 34 -16.20 -9.32 9.07
CA SER A 34 -15.41 -8.47 9.96
C SER A 34 -13.97 -8.28 9.47
N ILE A 35 -13.35 -9.33 8.91
CA ILE A 35 -11.96 -9.29 8.44
C ILE A 35 -11.84 -8.44 7.16
N MET A 36 -12.85 -8.43 6.29
CA MET A 36 -12.80 -7.66 5.03
C MET A 36 -12.63 -6.15 5.27
N GLY A 37 -13.26 -5.58 6.31
CA GLY A 37 -13.10 -4.17 6.67
C GLY A 37 -11.70 -3.83 7.19
N TYR A 38 -11.13 -4.69 8.04
CA TYR A 38 -9.76 -4.51 8.55
C TYR A 38 -8.71 -4.65 7.44
N VAL A 39 -8.92 -5.56 6.48
CA VAL A 39 -8.01 -5.72 5.34
C VAL A 39 -8.00 -4.47 4.46
N SER A 40 -9.14 -3.81 4.25
CA SER A 40 -9.19 -2.53 3.53
C SER A 40 -8.41 -1.43 4.25
N GLN A 41 -8.62 -1.26 5.56
CA GLN A 41 -7.89 -0.25 6.33
C GLN A 41 -6.38 -0.54 6.40
N ALA A 42 -5.99 -1.81 6.51
CA ALA A 42 -4.59 -2.21 6.49
C ALA A 42 -3.92 -1.90 5.14
N LYS A 43 -4.65 -2.07 4.03
CA LYS A 43 -4.18 -1.64 2.70
C LYS A 43 -4.00 -0.14 2.63
N ASP A 44 -4.95 0.63 3.13
CA ASP A 44 -4.89 2.10 3.13
C ASP A 44 -3.71 2.62 3.95
N ALA A 45 -3.48 2.04 5.13
CA ALA A 45 -2.30 2.32 5.95
C ALA A 45 -0.99 1.94 5.25
N GLN A 46 -0.97 0.83 4.50
CA GLN A 46 0.21 0.44 3.71
C GLN A 46 0.52 1.48 2.63
N PHE A 47 -0.50 1.95 1.91
CA PHE A 47 -0.32 2.99 0.89
C PHE A 47 0.19 4.29 1.50
N GLU A 48 -0.42 4.72 2.61
CA GLU A 48 0.04 5.92 3.31
C GLU A 48 1.49 5.81 3.78
N ALA A 49 1.91 4.65 4.31
CA ALA A 49 3.29 4.43 4.74
C ALA A 49 4.28 4.55 3.58
N GLU A 50 3.94 4.00 2.41
CA GLU A 50 4.76 4.10 1.20
C GLU A 50 4.80 5.54 0.67
N GLY A 51 3.67 6.24 0.66
CA GLY A 51 3.65 7.66 0.30
C GLY A 51 4.50 8.50 1.26
N ARG A 52 4.49 8.17 2.56
CA ARG A 52 5.30 8.87 3.57
C ARG A 52 6.78 8.64 3.36
N SER A 53 7.22 7.43 3.00
CA SER A 53 8.64 7.18 2.67
C SER A 53 9.07 7.98 1.44
N GLY A 54 8.22 8.01 0.40
CA GLY A 54 8.40 8.87 -0.78
C GLY A 54 8.47 10.37 -0.43
N TYR A 55 7.64 10.84 0.49
CA TYR A 55 7.64 12.24 0.94
C TYR A 55 8.91 12.60 1.71
N VAL A 56 9.40 11.72 2.59
CA VAL A 56 10.67 11.93 3.29
C VAL A 56 11.86 11.93 2.32
N ALA A 57 11.84 11.04 1.31
CA ALA A 57 12.83 11.07 0.24
C ALA A 57 12.77 12.39 -0.53
N ALA A 58 11.58 12.87 -0.90
CA ALA A 58 11.40 14.15 -1.57
C ALA A 58 11.91 15.34 -0.76
N GLN A 59 11.67 15.36 0.56
CA GLN A 59 12.25 16.36 1.46
C GLN A 59 13.78 16.27 1.52
N THR A 60 14.31 15.05 1.60
CA THR A 60 15.76 14.80 1.63
C THR A 60 16.42 15.28 0.34
N LEU A 61 15.83 15.00 -0.81
CA LEU A 61 16.29 15.47 -2.11
C LEU A 61 16.24 17.00 -2.22
N THR A 62 15.20 17.62 -1.67
CA THR A 62 15.05 19.08 -1.64
C THR A 62 16.06 19.74 -0.69
N ALA A 63 16.38 19.10 0.43
CA ALA A 63 17.40 19.56 1.37
C ALA A 63 18.83 19.34 0.86
N ARG A 64 19.07 18.23 0.14
CA ARG A 64 20.38 17.88 -0.45
C ARG A 64 20.72 18.73 -1.65
N ASN A 65 19.79 18.84 -2.59
CA ASN A 65 19.93 19.73 -3.72
C ASN A 65 19.71 21.15 -3.21
N ASN A 66 20.78 21.76 -2.70
CA ASN A 66 20.88 23.21 -2.48
C ASN A 66 20.71 23.94 -3.82
N ALA A 67 19.52 23.91 -4.39
CA ALA A 67 19.17 24.65 -5.57
C ALA A 67 19.38 26.13 -5.26
N THR A 68 19.96 26.86 -6.20
CA THR A 68 20.08 28.31 -6.10
C THR A 68 18.67 28.90 -5.85
N PRO A 69 18.49 29.90 -4.97
CA PRO A 69 17.19 30.53 -4.76
C PRO A 69 16.58 30.96 -6.11
N GLY A 70 15.40 30.42 -6.46
CA GLY A 70 14.70 30.72 -7.72
C GLY A 70 14.45 29.52 -8.64
N ASP A 71 15.04 28.36 -8.39
CA ASP A 71 14.73 27.14 -9.17
C ASP A 71 13.46 26.46 -8.62
N THR A 72 12.32 26.80 -9.20
CA THR A 72 11.00 26.23 -8.87
C THR A 72 10.78 24.82 -9.43
N THR A 73 11.85 24.19 -9.93
CA THR A 73 11.79 23.05 -10.86
C THR A 73 12.68 21.88 -10.44
N ALA A 74 12.92 21.69 -9.14
CA ALA A 74 13.44 20.42 -8.64
C ALA A 74 12.41 19.33 -8.98
N THR A 75 12.60 18.64 -10.10
CA THR A 75 11.62 17.68 -10.60
C THR A 75 11.78 16.40 -9.79
N ILE A 76 11.07 16.31 -8.66
CA ILE A 76 10.97 15.08 -7.88
C ILE A 76 10.13 14.11 -8.69
N THR A 77 10.79 13.12 -9.28
CA THR A 77 10.16 12.02 -10.02
C THR A 77 10.32 10.70 -9.27
N LYS A 78 9.64 9.66 -9.74
CA LYS A 78 9.83 8.30 -9.23
C LYS A 78 11.29 7.86 -9.25
N ASP A 79 12.07 8.29 -10.24
CA ASP A 79 13.47 7.84 -10.41
C ASP A 79 14.37 8.47 -9.35
N THR A 80 14.19 9.77 -9.09
CA THR A 80 14.94 10.47 -8.03
C THR A 80 14.63 9.92 -6.64
N ILE A 81 13.37 9.55 -6.40
CA ILE A 81 12.94 8.90 -5.16
C ILE A 81 13.49 7.47 -5.07
N GLY A 82 13.45 6.73 -6.19
CA GLY A 82 13.99 5.39 -6.28
C GLY A 82 15.49 5.34 -6.03
N GLU A 83 16.24 6.37 -6.41
CA GLU A 83 17.66 6.49 -6.08
C GLU A 83 17.88 6.71 -4.57
N GLU A 84 17.05 7.53 -3.92
CA GLU A 84 17.17 7.80 -2.47
C GLU A 84 16.68 6.62 -1.61
N LEU A 85 15.65 5.90 -2.05
CA LEU A 85 15.04 4.76 -1.33
C LEU A 85 15.59 3.39 -1.76
N GLY A 86 16.35 3.33 -2.86
CA GLY A 86 16.90 2.11 -3.43
C GLY A 86 15.84 1.21 -4.08
N ASP A 87 15.27 1.66 -5.22
CA ASP A 87 14.43 1.02 -6.28
C ASP A 87 13.47 -0.13 -5.91
N THR A 88 13.23 -0.35 -4.63
CA THR A 88 12.36 -1.40 -4.06
C THR A 88 10.98 -0.86 -3.72
N THR A 89 10.74 0.42 -4.03
CA THR A 89 9.49 1.11 -3.76
C THR A 89 8.38 0.59 -4.67
N THR A 90 7.15 0.63 -4.18
CA THR A 90 5.96 0.36 -4.98
C THR A 90 5.42 1.63 -5.64
N ILE A 91 6.18 2.72 -5.61
CA ILE A 91 5.83 4.01 -6.20
C ILE A 91 5.98 3.92 -7.73
N LEU A 92 4.86 4.00 -8.43
CA LEU A 92 4.80 3.95 -9.90
C LEU A 92 5.01 5.32 -10.53
N LYS A 93 4.52 6.38 -9.87
CA LYS A 93 4.64 7.77 -10.31
C LYS A 93 4.76 8.67 -9.08
N ALA A 94 5.54 9.73 -9.18
CA ALA A 94 5.66 10.73 -8.14
C ALA A 94 5.79 12.11 -8.77
N GLY A 95 5.26 13.12 -8.09
CA GLY A 95 5.41 14.51 -8.45
C GLY A 95 5.17 15.40 -7.22
N CYS A 96 6.03 16.39 -7.05
CA CYS A 96 5.92 17.38 -5.99
C CYS A 96 5.92 18.80 -6.57
N THR A 97 5.16 19.67 -5.93
CA THR A 97 5.05 21.10 -6.20
C THR A 97 5.65 21.87 -5.04
N PHE A 98 6.39 22.92 -5.37
CA PHE A 98 7.11 23.75 -4.41
C PHE A 98 6.48 25.13 -4.33
N GLY A 99 6.45 25.68 -3.12
CA GLY A 99 6.14 27.08 -2.89
C GLY A 99 7.32 27.98 -3.29
N THR A 100 7.09 29.29 -3.30
CA THR A 100 8.13 30.31 -3.50
C THR A 100 9.27 30.20 -2.48
N ASP A 101 8.97 29.64 -1.32
CA ASP A 101 9.88 29.50 -0.18
C ASP A 101 10.63 28.16 -0.20
N ARG A 102 10.55 27.42 -1.32
CA ARG A 102 11.18 26.10 -1.54
C ARG A 102 10.69 25.00 -0.59
N ASN A 103 9.59 25.24 0.12
CA ASN A 103 8.92 24.22 0.88
C ASN A 103 8.04 23.35 -0.02
N LEU A 104 7.90 22.07 0.32
CA LEU A 104 7.00 21.16 -0.40
C LEU A 104 5.55 21.53 -0.05
N THR A 105 4.85 22.16 -0.98
CA THR A 105 3.45 22.58 -0.79
C THR A 105 2.48 21.44 -1.09
N LYS A 106 2.80 20.61 -2.10
CA LYS A 106 2.00 19.44 -2.46
C LYS A 106 2.89 18.33 -3.02
N CYS A 107 2.67 17.09 -2.62
CA CYS A 107 3.26 15.91 -3.26
C CYS A 107 2.20 14.86 -3.49
N VAL A 108 2.25 14.21 -4.64
CA VAL A 108 1.38 13.09 -4.98
C VAL A 108 2.23 11.91 -5.38
N PHE A 109 1.94 10.77 -4.77
CA PHE A 109 2.59 9.50 -5.05
C PHE A 109 1.54 8.50 -5.50
N VAL A 110 1.79 7.84 -6.63
CA VAL A 110 0.97 6.73 -7.11
C VAL A 110 1.67 5.47 -6.68
N THR A 111 1.03 4.69 -5.82
CA THR A 111 1.62 3.51 -5.17
C THR A 111 0.85 2.26 -5.58
N LYS A 112 1.57 1.14 -5.75
CA LYS A 112 0.98 -0.15 -6.10
C LYS A 112 0.90 -1.05 -4.86
N GLY A 113 -0.31 -1.48 -4.53
CA GLY A 113 -0.57 -2.37 -3.42
C GLY A 113 -0.65 -3.82 -3.85
N LEU A 114 -0.82 -4.68 -2.85
CA LEU A 114 -1.02 -6.12 -3.05
C LEU A 114 -2.46 -6.40 -3.54
N GLY A 115 -2.60 -6.61 -4.86
CA GLY A 115 -3.87 -6.99 -5.51
C GLY A 115 -3.94 -6.61 -7.00
N ALA A 116 -4.90 -7.19 -7.73
CA ALA A 116 -5.06 -7.03 -9.18
C ALA A 116 -5.45 -5.61 -9.63
N ASP A 117 -5.99 -4.78 -8.73
CA ASP A 117 -6.39 -3.40 -9.00
C ASP A 117 -6.19 -2.51 -7.77
N SER A 118 -4.94 -2.44 -7.31
CA SER A 118 -4.57 -1.87 -6.01
C SER A 118 -3.68 -0.64 -6.17
N THR A 119 -3.89 0.18 -7.18
CA THR A 119 -3.14 1.44 -7.30
C THR A 119 -3.87 2.52 -6.53
N ARG A 120 -3.19 3.16 -5.57
CA ARG A 120 -3.75 4.31 -4.84
C ARG A 120 -2.84 5.52 -4.93
N GLY A 121 -3.46 6.68 -4.96
CA GLY A 121 -2.81 7.96 -4.81
C GLY A 121 -2.67 8.33 -3.36
N VAL A 122 -1.47 8.76 -2.96
CA VAL A 122 -1.21 9.35 -1.66
C VAL A 122 -0.85 10.80 -1.88
N ILE A 123 -1.67 11.70 -1.36
CA ILE A 123 -1.53 13.13 -1.53
C ILE A 123 -1.14 13.74 -0.19
N PHE A 124 -0.02 14.43 -0.19
CA PHE A 124 0.48 15.26 0.90
C PHE A 124 0.28 16.72 0.49
N GLU A 125 -0.43 17.49 1.29
CA GLU A 125 -0.57 18.93 1.12
C GLU A 125 -0.13 19.61 2.41
N GLU A 126 0.62 20.70 2.28
CA GLU A 126 1.14 21.46 3.42
C GLU A 126 -0.02 21.90 4.33
N GLY A 127 0.09 21.57 5.62
CA GLY A 127 -0.93 21.90 6.63
C GLY A 127 -2.21 21.09 6.55
N LYS A 128 -2.27 20.03 5.74
CA LYS A 128 -3.43 19.13 5.64
C LYS A 128 -3.07 17.68 5.97
N ASP A 129 -4.07 16.92 6.40
CA ASP A 129 -3.94 15.48 6.58
C ASP A 129 -3.67 14.76 5.25
N VAL A 130 -2.94 13.65 5.34
CA VAL A 130 -2.63 12.80 4.19
C VAL A 130 -3.92 12.21 3.63
N LYS A 131 -4.10 12.33 2.31
CA LYS A 131 -5.26 11.76 1.62
C LYS A 131 -4.84 10.57 0.79
N VAL A 132 -5.51 9.43 1.00
CA VAL A 132 -5.38 8.28 0.13
C VAL A 132 -6.63 8.21 -0.75
N ASP A 133 -6.45 8.37 -2.06
CA ASP A 133 -7.55 8.36 -3.04
C ASP A 133 -7.30 7.32 -4.13
N THR A 134 -8.37 6.94 -4.81
CA THR A 134 -8.34 6.09 -5.99
C THR A 134 -7.94 6.98 -7.16
N ILE A 135 -6.70 6.83 -7.62
CA ILE A 135 -6.22 7.60 -8.76
C ILE A 135 -6.52 6.83 -10.05
N PRO A 136 -7.13 7.49 -11.07
CA PRO A 136 -7.30 6.91 -12.39
C PRO A 136 -5.97 6.40 -12.96
N THR A 137 -5.98 5.23 -13.62
CA THR A 137 -4.76 4.60 -14.16
C THR A 137 -4.03 5.47 -15.20
N ASP A 138 -4.71 6.47 -15.76
CA ASP A 138 -4.23 7.45 -16.73
C ASP A 138 -3.59 8.71 -16.11
N PHE A 139 -3.45 8.79 -14.78
CA PHE A 139 -2.85 9.95 -14.10
C PHE A 139 -1.49 10.35 -14.71
N THR A 140 -1.42 11.55 -15.25
CA THR A 140 -0.25 12.06 -15.97
C THR A 140 0.53 13.05 -15.12
N ALA A 141 1.77 13.37 -15.53
CA ALA A 141 2.58 14.37 -14.83
C ALA A 141 1.91 15.77 -14.75
N GLY A 142 0.98 16.08 -15.65
CA GLY A 142 0.23 17.33 -15.63
C GLY A 142 -0.83 17.42 -14.53
N ASP A 143 -1.22 16.28 -13.95
CA ASP A 143 -2.21 16.21 -12.87
C ASP A 143 -1.60 16.52 -11.50
N PHE A 144 -0.26 16.56 -11.39
CA PHE A 144 0.43 16.98 -10.16
C PHE A 144 0.24 18.47 -9.82
N SER A 145 -0.09 19.30 -10.81
CA SER A 145 -0.19 20.77 -10.69
C SER A 145 -1.63 21.26 -10.44
N LYS A 146 -2.63 20.38 -10.50
CA LYS A 146 -4.05 20.73 -10.31
C LYS A 146 -4.53 20.51 -8.88
#